data_AF-A0A366K3Q3-F1
#
_entry.id   AF-A0A366K3Q3-F1
#
_cell.length_a   1.000
_cell.length_b   1.000
_cell.length_c   1.000
_cell.angle_alpha   90.00
_cell.angle_beta   90.00
_cell.angle_gamma   90.00
#
_symmetry.space_group_name_H-M   'P 1'
#
loop_
_entity.id
_entity.type
_entity.pdbx_description
1 polymer ?
#
loop_
_entity_poly.entity_id
_entity_poly.type
_entity_poly.pdbx_seq_one_letter_code
_entity_poly.pdbx_strand_id
1 'polypeptide(L)'
;MERRGLLPFVVTAFFAVVISLFAFSLMDSKDDAPKTQTIPDGQSKSNDSDITNQVKNNIKGNKAKVNNSIDNNLNNDEDSRIDNNVTNDIEVNVDVNVSNTIKNKADKNQDSGQTGNGNENENSGIEDSSGDKGAKNDQGGKSEDDEVVWGVDSASLTTSDLLSCVQENFGSPKVWGRYLGDKEGVSAGITPQEAEFLQSNDIKLLVIWNRFNEATGIENGQSEAKAAIQLAQDLGIPEGVAIFADIEPNYPVDSSFIEGWYQAMEESPYHPGIYGIFDKEQALTKSFSQAAAKDSSLLENTFIWTAAPNAGITEQEQAPGYKPEAPANSLIAGWQYGIDAKACNIDTNLFNKDILDVLW
;
A
#
# COMPACT_ATOMS: atom_id res chain seq x y z
N MET A 1 -39.94 50.27 -58.20
CA MET A 1 -38.61 50.68 -58.69
C MET A 1 -37.65 49.55 -58.33
N GLU A 2 -37.29 48.69 -59.29
CA GLU A 2 -36.03 48.74 -60.06
C GLU A 2 -34.79 48.87 -59.13
N ARG A 3 -33.71 48.07 -59.16
CA ARG A 3 -33.18 47.08 -60.12
C ARG A 3 -31.98 46.35 -59.45
N ARG A 4 -31.75 45.10 -59.88
CA ARG A 4 -30.48 44.41 -60.24
C ARG A 4 -29.34 44.15 -59.23
N GLY A 5 -28.79 42.93 -59.39
CA GLY A 5 -27.37 42.58 -59.17
C GLY A 5 -27.20 41.10 -58.76
N LEU A 6 -27.27 40.12 -59.67
CA LEU A 6 -26.13 39.44 -60.34
C LEU A 6 -25.07 38.85 -59.38
N LEU A 7 -25.08 37.50 -59.32
CA LEU A 7 -24.06 36.60 -58.75
C LEU A 7 -22.65 36.83 -59.32
N PRO A 8 -21.57 36.41 -58.61
CA PRO A 8 -20.89 35.18 -59.01
C PRO A 8 -20.27 34.29 -57.90
N PHE A 9 -20.44 32.98 -58.11
CA PHE A 9 -19.45 31.88 -57.98
C PHE A 9 -18.96 31.32 -56.62
N VAL A 10 -19.04 29.97 -56.59
CA VAL A 10 -18.30 28.96 -55.79
C VAL A 10 -18.93 28.49 -54.47
N VAL A 11 -19.94 27.62 -54.59
CA VAL A 11 -20.27 26.62 -53.57
C VAL A 11 -19.61 25.32 -53.99
N THR A 12 -18.46 25.03 -53.36
CA THR A 12 -17.73 23.76 -53.52
C THR A 12 -18.44 22.68 -52.69
N ALA A 13 -18.97 21.69 -53.40
CA ALA A 13 -19.15 20.29 -53.00
C ALA A 13 -19.53 19.99 -51.52
N PHE A 14 -20.83 19.92 -51.28
CA PHE A 14 -21.42 19.05 -50.26
C PHE A 14 -22.44 18.15 -50.97
N PHE A 15 -22.54 16.88 -50.58
CA PHE A 15 -23.34 15.78 -51.16
C PHE A 15 -22.62 14.87 -52.17
N ALA A 16 -21.84 13.91 -51.64
CA ALA A 16 -21.86 12.51 -52.07
C ALA A 16 -20.88 11.66 -51.23
N VAL A 17 -21.26 11.23 -50.01
CA VAL A 17 -20.89 9.93 -49.40
C VAL A 17 -21.82 9.71 -48.19
N VAL A 18 -23.05 9.28 -48.45
CA VAL A 18 -23.87 8.56 -47.46
C VAL A 18 -24.62 7.51 -48.28
N ILE A 19 -24.71 6.28 -47.75
CA ILE A 19 -25.37 5.08 -48.33
C ILE A 19 -24.43 4.21 -49.19
N SER A 20 -23.53 3.47 -48.54
CA SER A 20 -22.96 2.23 -49.10
C SER A 20 -22.36 1.23 -48.07
N LEU A 21 -22.83 1.21 -46.81
CA LEU A 21 -22.37 0.20 -45.83
C LEU A 21 -23.48 -0.37 -44.93
N PHE A 22 -24.70 -0.55 -45.45
CA PHE A 22 -25.78 -1.21 -44.69
C PHE A 22 -26.64 -2.18 -45.51
N ALA A 23 -25.99 -3.02 -46.32
CA ALA A 23 -26.66 -4.15 -46.96
C ALA A 23 -25.67 -5.28 -47.28
N PHE A 24 -25.13 -5.95 -46.26
CA PHE A 24 -24.69 -7.36 -46.32
C PHE A 24 -24.50 -7.88 -44.89
N SER A 25 -25.61 -8.09 -44.20
CA SER A 25 -25.70 -9.04 -43.10
C SER A 25 -27.03 -9.74 -43.27
N LEU A 26 -26.96 -10.98 -43.76
CA LEU A 26 -27.94 -12.07 -43.66
C LEU A 26 -27.68 -13.03 -44.83
N MET A 27 -26.69 -13.94 -44.68
CA MET A 27 -26.79 -15.28 -45.26
C MET A 27 -25.76 -16.25 -44.67
N ASP A 28 -26.33 -17.32 -44.11
CA ASP A 28 -25.81 -18.67 -43.90
C ASP A 28 -24.69 -18.92 -42.87
N SER A 29 -25.13 -19.19 -41.64
CA SER A 29 -24.38 -19.97 -40.66
C SER A 29 -24.63 -21.45 -40.95
N LYS A 30 -23.62 -22.13 -41.50
CA LYS A 30 -23.51 -23.59 -41.44
C LYS A 30 -22.18 -23.95 -40.76
N ASP A 31 -22.33 -24.81 -39.76
CA ASP A 31 -21.29 -25.31 -38.87
C ASP A 31 -20.12 -25.94 -39.64
N ASP A 32 -18.91 -25.46 -39.35
CA ASP A 32 -17.68 -26.23 -39.59
C ASP A 32 -17.01 -26.50 -38.24
N ALA A 33 -17.04 -27.77 -37.83
CA ALA A 33 -16.31 -28.27 -36.67
C ALA A 33 -14.79 -28.12 -36.87
N PRO A 34 -13.99 -27.86 -35.81
CA PRO A 34 -12.56 -27.73 -35.96
C PRO A 34 -11.92 -29.09 -36.27
N LYS A 35 -11.22 -29.16 -37.40
CA LYS A 35 -10.44 -30.33 -37.83
C LYS A 35 -9.24 -30.53 -36.89
N THR A 36 -9.18 -31.71 -36.28
CA THR A 36 -8.02 -32.19 -35.52
C THR A 36 -6.84 -32.41 -36.47
N GLN A 37 -5.76 -31.64 -36.31
CA GLN A 37 -4.47 -31.95 -36.91
C GLN A 37 -3.68 -32.84 -35.97
N THR A 38 -3.35 -34.05 -36.42
CA THR A 38 -2.31 -34.89 -35.83
C THR A 38 -0.95 -34.44 -36.35
N ILE A 39 -0.04 -34.06 -35.44
CA ILE A 39 1.39 -33.80 -35.73
C ILE A 39 2.22 -34.95 -35.13
N PRO A 40 3.27 -35.46 -35.82
CA PRO A 40 4.01 -36.66 -35.43
C PRO A 40 4.95 -36.43 -34.23
N ASP A 41 5.18 -37.52 -33.52
CA ASP A 41 6.08 -37.70 -32.37
C ASP A 41 7.48 -37.12 -32.59
N GLY A 42 7.97 -36.39 -31.58
CA GLY A 42 9.39 -36.14 -31.37
C GLY A 42 9.81 -34.69 -31.21
N GLN A 43 9.44 -34.05 -30.10
CA GLN A 43 10.23 -32.97 -29.49
C GLN A 43 9.79 -32.75 -28.03
N SER A 44 10.78 -32.55 -27.17
CA SER A 44 10.69 -32.38 -25.71
C SER A 44 9.47 -31.56 -25.26
N LYS A 45 8.58 -32.16 -24.47
CA LYS A 45 7.51 -31.44 -23.76
C LYS A 45 8.14 -30.76 -22.55
N SER A 46 8.20 -29.42 -22.50
CA SER A 46 8.04 -28.77 -21.19
C SER A 46 6.57 -28.97 -20.82
N ASN A 47 6.33 -29.35 -19.58
CA ASN A 47 4.98 -29.57 -19.07
C ASN A 47 4.44 -28.28 -18.45
N ASP A 48 4.78 -27.10 -18.98
CA ASP A 48 4.25 -25.84 -18.48
C ASP A 48 2.73 -25.83 -18.65
N SER A 49 2.03 -25.61 -17.55
CA SER A 49 0.56 -25.52 -17.54
C SER A 49 0.15 -24.11 -17.17
N ASP A 50 -0.25 -23.32 -18.17
CA ASP A 50 -0.67 -21.94 -17.97
C ASP A 50 -2.20 -21.80 -18.04
N ILE A 51 -2.77 -20.99 -17.17
CA ILE A 51 -4.19 -20.67 -17.15
C ILE A 51 -4.38 -19.17 -17.36
N THR A 52 -5.12 -18.77 -18.39
CA THR A 52 -5.49 -17.36 -18.61
C THR A 52 -7.01 -17.20 -18.68
N ASN A 53 -7.57 -16.37 -17.79
CA ASN A 53 -8.98 -15.95 -17.88
C ASN A 53 -9.06 -14.46 -18.21
N GLN A 54 -9.89 -14.13 -19.19
CA GLN A 54 -10.24 -12.75 -19.51
C GLN A 54 -11.76 -12.59 -19.51
N VAL A 55 -12.28 -11.84 -18.54
CA VAL A 55 -13.71 -11.57 -18.40
C VAL A 55 -13.95 -10.08 -18.56
N LYS A 56 -14.74 -9.69 -19.55
CA LYS A 56 -15.10 -8.29 -19.78
C LYS A 56 -16.62 -8.12 -19.75
N ASN A 57 -17.12 -7.38 -18.78
CA ASN A 57 -18.52 -6.96 -18.73
C ASN A 57 -18.63 -5.51 -19.15
N ASN A 58 -19.48 -5.22 -20.13
CA ASN A 58 -19.84 -3.86 -20.53
C ASN A 58 -21.34 -3.67 -20.30
N ILE A 59 -21.73 -2.81 -19.36
CA ILE A 59 -23.12 -2.61 -18.99
C ILE A 59 -23.49 -1.14 -19.07
N LYS A 60 -24.55 -0.85 -19.83
CA LYS A 60 -25.18 0.47 -19.91
C LYS A 60 -26.64 0.38 -19.50
N GLY A 61 -27.07 1.23 -18.58
CA GLY A 61 -28.44 1.16 -18.05
C GLY A 61 -28.65 2.01 -16.80
N ASN A 62 -29.71 1.74 -16.04
CA ASN A 62 -30.00 2.50 -14.81
C ASN A 62 -29.43 1.85 -13.55
N LYS A 63 -29.30 0.52 -13.52
CA LYS A 63 -28.70 -0.26 -12.43
C LYS A 63 -27.90 -1.42 -13.01
N ALA A 64 -26.83 -1.82 -12.34
CA ALA A 64 -26.03 -2.98 -12.72
C ALA A 64 -25.71 -3.84 -11.50
N LYS A 65 -25.85 -5.16 -11.66
CA LYS A 65 -25.27 -6.15 -10.76
C LYS A 65 -24.41 -7.11 -11.56
N VAL A 66 -23.11 -7.16 -11.27
CA VAL A 66 -22.17 -8.05 -11.96
C VAL A 66 -21.48 -8.94 -10.95
N ASN A 67 -21.46 -10.25 -11.21
CA ASN A 67 -20.73 -11.21 -10.39
C ASN A 67 -19.88 -12.07 -11.31
N ASN A 68 -18.56 -11.88 -11.29
CA ASN A 68 -17.61 -12.76 -11.97
C ASN A 68 -16.92 -13.62 -10.91
N SER A 69 -16.91 -14.92 -11.09
CA SER A 69 -16.13 -15.83 -10.25
C SER A 69 -15.21 -16.64 -11.13
N ILE A 70 -13.92 -16.59 -10.83
CA ILE A 70 -12.89 -17.36 -11.52
C ILE A 70 -12.15 -18.15 -10.45
N ASP A 71 -12.08 -19.47 -10.61
CA ASP A 71 -11.36 -20.35 -9.69
C ASP A 71 -10.42 -21.21 -10.55
N ASN A 72 -9.14 -20.92 -10.45
CA ASN A 72 -8.09 -21.64 -11.14
C ASN A 72 -7.34 -22.47 -10.12
N ASN A 73 -7.35 -23.78 -10.33
CA ASN A 73 -6.56 -24.70 -9.55
C ASN A 73 -5.61 -25.43 -10.49
N LEU A 74 -4.33 -25.22 -10.27
CA LEU A 74 -3.26 -25.81 -11.03
C LEU A 74 -2.41 -26.69 -10.13
N ASN A 75 -2.21 -27.92 -10.57
CA ASN A 75 -1.37 -28.89 -9.88
C ASN A 75 -0.35 -29.40 -10.90
N ASN A 76 0.87 -28.89 -10.82
CA ASN A 76 1.93 -29.17 -11.79
C ASN A 76 3.32 -29.07 -11.15
N ASP A 77 4.27 -29.82 -11.70
CA ASP A 77 5.63 -29.98 -11.15
C ASP A 77 6.63 -28.96 -11.73
N GLU A 78 6.22 -28.19 -12.75
CA GLU A 78 7.05 -27.24 -13.50
C GLU A 78 6.55 -25.79 -13.33
N ASP A 79 7.25 -24.84 -13.95
CA ASP A 79 6.91 -23.42 -13.86
C ASP A 79 5.61 -23.14 -14.63
N SER A 80 4.67 -22.52 -13.94
CA SER A 80 3.30 -22.42 -14.40
C SER A 80 2.71 -21.07 -14.02
N ARG A 81 1.95 -20.48 -14.94
CA ARG A 81 1.44 -19.12 -14.83
C ARG A 81 -0.08 -19.09 -14.81
N ILE A 82 -0.67 -18.33 -13.88
CA ILE A 82 -2.11 -18.08 -13.85
C ILE A 82 -2.36 -16.58 -14.02
N ASP A 83 -2.90 -16.19 -15.18
CA ASP A 83 -3.31 -14.81 -15.49
C ASP A 83 -4.82 -14.66 -15.41
N ASN A 84 -5.33 -13.69 -14.65
CA ASN A 84 -6.76 -13.36 -14.64
C ASN A 84 -6.96 -11.87 -14.87
N ASN A 85 -7.70 -11.52 -15.92
CA ASN A 85 -8.11 -10.17 -16.20
C ASN A 85 -9.63 -10.09 -16.13
N VAL A 86 -10.16 -9.31 -15.19
CA VAL A 86 -11.60 -9.03 -15.10
C VAL A 86 -11.83 -7.54 -15.23
N THR A 87 -12.42 -7.13 -16.36
CA THR A 87 -12.76 -5.74 -16.66
C THR A 87 -14.27 -5.55 -16.56
N ASN A 88 -14.74 -4.63 -15.72
CA ASN A 88 -16.15 -4.24 -15.66
C ASN A 88 -16.28 -2.76 -16.05
N ASP A 89 -16.73 -2.52 -17.27
CA ASP A 89 -17.03 -1.20 -17.81
C ASP A 89 -18.53 -0.94 -17.63
N ILE A 90 -18.90 -0.18 -16.60
CA ILE A 90 -20.30 0.01 -16.19
C ILE A 90 -20.66 1.49 -16.21
N GLU A 91 -21.58 1.85 -17.08
CA GLU A 91 -22.11 3.19 -17.26
C GLU A 91 -23.59 3.20 -16.83
N VAL A 92 -23.85 3.47 -15.54
CA VAL A 92 -25.22 3.56 -14.99
C VAL A 92 -25.39 4.69 -13.99
N ASN A 93 -26.64 5.12 -13.80
CA ASN A 93 -26.98 6.37 -13.09
C ASN A 93 -27.48 6.21 -11.65
N VAL A 94 -27.66 4.99 -11.15
CA VAL A 94 -28.32 4.76 -9.85
C VAL A 94 -27.52 3.82 -8.95
N ASP A 95 -27.61 2.50 -9.16
CA ASP A 95 -26.96 1.53 -8.28
C ASP A 95 -26.03 0.60 -9.07
N VAL A 96 -24.78 0.50 -8.63
CA VAL A 96 -23.78 -0.45 -9.15
C VAL A 96 -23.36 -1.38 -8.03
N ASN A 97 -23.54 -2.69 -8.23
CA ASN A 97 -23.00 -3.71 -7.35
C ASN A 97 -22.16 -4.68 -8.18
N VAL A 98 -20.84 -4.61 -8.05
CA VAL A 98 -19.92 -5.50 -8.76
C VAL A 98 -19.17 -6.35 -7.75
N SER A 99 -19.17 -7.66 -7.95
CA SER A 99 -18.34 -8.61 -7.22
C SER A 99 -17.50 -9.40 -8.22
N ASN A 100 -16.18 -9.37 -8.07
CA ASN A 100 -15.28 -10.24 -8.81
C ASN A 100 -14.52 -11.08 -7.79
N THR A 101 -14.79 -12.38 -7.75
CA THR A 101 -14.06 -13.32 -6.90
C THR A 101 -13.07 -14.08 -7.77
N ILE A 102 -11.78 -13.95 -7.50
CA ILE A 102 -10.73 -14.70 -8.21
C ILE A 102 -9.98 -15.52 -7.18
N LYS A 103 -9.95 -16.84 -7.37
CA LYS A 103 -9.17 -17.77 -6.55
C LYS A 103 -8.16 -18.45 -7.46
N ASN A 104 -6.90 -18.35 -7.12
CA ASN A 104 -5.82 -19.04 -7.82
C ASN A 104 -5.11 -19.92 -6.82
N LYS A 105 -4.99 -21.21 -7.14
CA LYS A 105 -4.23 -22.19 -6.38
C LYS A 105 -3.22 -22.83 -7.33
N ALA A 106 -1.95 -22.81 -6.96
CA ALA A 106 -0.88 -23.47 -7.70
C ALA A 106 -0.04 -24.29 -6.70
N ASP A 107 -0.13 -25.62 -6.78
CA ASP A 107 0.63 -26.53 -5.92
C ASP A 107 1.80 -27.13 -6.73
N LYS A 108 3.04 -27.05 -6.21
CA LYS A 108 4.19 -27.83 -6.70
C LYS A 108 4.24 -29.16 -5.96
N ASN A 109 4.15 -30.27 -6.69
CA ASN A 109 4.22 -31.62 -6.13
C ASN A 109 5.70 -31.97 -5.88
N GLN A 110 6.24 -31.67 -4.70
CA GLN A 110 7.52 -32.25 -4.29
C GLN A 110 7.30 -33.69 -3.83
N ASP A 111 7.37 -34.63 -4.78
CA ASP A 111 7.64 -36.03 -4.46
C ASP A 111 9.15 -36.30 -4.61
N SER A 112 9.81 -36.54 -3.47
CA SER A 112 10.95 -37.46 -3.48
C SER A 112 11.04 -38.18 -2.14
N GLY A 113 10.51 -39.40 -2.16
CA GLY A 113 10.87 -40.44 -1.22
C GLY A 113 12.34 -40.86 -1.33
N GLN A 114 12.96 -40.96 -0.15
CA GLN A 114 13.68 -42.13 0.38
C GLN A 114 15.15 -42.42 0.00
N THR A 115 15.84 -42.94 1.03
CA THR A 115 17.13 -43.66 1.12
C THR A 115 18.37 -42.77 1.32
N GLY A 116 19.24 -42.93 2.33
CA GLY A 116 19.49 -44.03 3.26
C GLY A 116 20.95 -44.48 3.13
N ASN A 117 21.82 -44.02 4.06
CA ASN A 117 23.16 -44.48 4.46
C ASN A 117 23.98 -43.24 4.85
N GLY A 118 24.53 -43.06 6.04
CA GLY A 118 25.12 -44.04 6.94
C GLY A 118 26.59 -43.64 7.10
N ASN A 119 26.95 -42.99 8.21
CA ASN A 119 28.13 -43.34 8.99
C ASN A 119 28.23 -42.52 10.26
N GLU A 120 28.09 -43.24 11.37
CA GLU A 120 28.60 -42.93 12.68
C GLU A 120 30.11 -42.63 12.60
N ASN A 121 30.57 -41.64 13.36
CA ASN A 121 31.84 -41.78 14.03
C ASN A 121 31.82 -41.00 15.34
N GLU A 122 31.63 -41.74 16.42
CA GLU A 122 31.94 -41.33 17.77
C GLU A 122 33.44 -41.00 17.87
N ASN A 123 33.79 -39.89 18.51
CA ASN A 123 34.93 -39.95 19.42
C ASN A 123 34.75 -39.01 20.62
N SER A 124 34.78 -39.67 21.76
CA SER A 124 34.88 -39.19 23.13
C SER A 124 36.05 -38.23 23.40
N GLY A 125 35.85 -37.34 24.37
CA GLY A 125 36.92 -36.58 25.01
C GLY A 125 36.41 -35.56 26.03
N ILE A 126 35.99 -36.06 27.19
CA ILE A 126 35.74 -35.26 28.41
C ILE A 126 37.10 -34.81 28.95
N GLU A 127 37.31 -33.51 29.20
CA GLU A 127 38.08 -33.04 30.35
C GLU A 127 37.43 -31.81 30.98
N ASP A 128 37.27 -31.94 32.28
CA ASP A 128 36.68 -31.02 33.25
C ASP A 128 37.82 -30.18 33.87
N SER A 129 37.62 -28.87 34.01
CA SER A 129 38.29 -28.11 35.08
C SER A 129 37.55 -26.83 35.39
N SER A 130 36.86 -26.92 36.53
CA SER A 130 36.32 -25.84 37.34
C SER A 130 37.41 -24.85 37.79
N GLY A 131 37.06 -23.56 37.83
CA GLY A 131 37.91 -22.48 38.33
C GLY A 131 37.14 -21.18 38.55
N ASP A 132 36.28 -21.17 39.57
CA ASP A 132 35.58 -20.03 40.16
C ASP A 132 36.51 -18.85 40.57
N LYS A 133 36.15 -17.62 40.18
CA LYS A 133 35.96 -16.42 41.04
C LYS A 133 36.13 -15.10 40.27
N GLY A 134 35.09 -14.27 40.27
CA GLY A 134 35.24 -12.85 39.91
C GLY A 134 33.94 -12.11 39.62
N ALA A 135 33.11 -11.91 40.64
CA ALA A 135 31.96 -11.02 40.57
C ALA A 135 32.37 -9.57 40.22
N LYS A 136 31.78 -9.02 39.15
CA LYS A 136 31.37 -7.62 39.07
C LYS A 136 30.05 -7.54 38.32
N ASN A 137 29.01 -7.20 39.09
CA ASN A 137 27.77 -6.65 38.59
C ASN A 137 28.09 -5.35 37.85
N ASP A 138 27.68 -5.24 36.60
CA ASP A 138 26.98 -4.04 36.18
C ASP A 138 25.82 -4.47 35.29
N GLN A 139 24.62 -4.13 35.76
CA GLN A 139 23.36 -4.45 35.11
C GLN A 139 23.21 -3.56 33.89
N GLY A 140 23.74 -3.98 32.75
CA GLY A 140 23.20 -3.60 31.46
C GLY A 140 21.96 -4.44 31.24
N GLY A 141 20.80 -3.94 31.70
CA GLY A 141 19.52 -4.54 31.34
C GLY A 141 19.47 -4.69 29.83
N LYS A 142 19.42 -5.94 29.36
CA LYS A 142 18.84 -6.23 28.05
C LYS A 142 17.45 -5.60 28.10
N SER A 143 17.26 -4.50 27.38
CA SER A 143 15.92 -4.08 27.00
C SER A 143 15.26 -5.30 26.36
N GLU A 144 13.99 -5.50 26.67
CA GLU A 144 13.14 -6.43 25.94
C GLU A 144 13.39 -6.22 24.43
N ASP A 145 13.45 -7.30 23.66
CA ASP A 145 13.61 -7.21 22.20
C ASP A 145 12.53 -6.27 21.68
N ASP A 146 12.88 -5.01 21.38
CA ASP A 146 12.06 -4.09 20.61
C ASP A 146 11.95 -4.72 19.22
N GLU A 147 10.98 -5.60 19.05
CA GLU A 147 10.76 -6.29 17.80
C GLU A 147 10.39 -5.23 16.77
N VAL A 148 11.22 -5.09 15.74
CA VAL A 148 11.02 -4.09 14.69
C VAL A 148 10.41 -4.77 13.48
N VAL A 149 9.39 -4.16 12.91
CA VAL A 149 8.75 -4.63 11.68
C VAL A 149 9.07 -3.70 10.52
N TRP A 150 9.31 -4.29 9.35
CA TRP A 150 9.56 -3.53 8.13
C TRP A 150 8.25 -3.18 7.44
N GLY A 151 8.19 -1.98 6.88
CA GLY A 151 7.03 -1.51 6.14
C GLY A 151 7.41 -0.47 5.10
N VAL A 152 6.41 0.01 4.40
CA VAL A 152 6.56 1.03 3.34
C VAL A 152 5.47 2.08 3.48
N ASP A 153 5.59 3.18 2.76
CA ASP A 153 4.49 4.10 2.51
C ASP A 153 4.50 4.57 1.06
N SER A 154 3.35 5.04 0.57
CA SER A 154 3.22 5.48 -0.82
C SER A 154 2.19 6.58 -1.00
N ALA A 155 2.53 7.56 -1.85
CA ALA A 155 1.62 8.62 -2.27
C ALA A 155 0.53 8.13 -3.23
N SER A 156 0.83 7.15 -4.09
CA SER A 156 -0.13 6.53 -5.00
C SER A 156 -0.97 5.45 -4.31
N LEU A 157 -2.09 5.10 -4.94
CA LEU A 157 -2.89 3.92 -4.57
C LEU A 157 -2.03 2.65 -4.63
N THR A 158 -2.29 1.77 -3.68
CA THR A 158 -1.67 0.45 -3.57
C THR A 158 -2.47 -0.56 -4.37
N THR A 159 -2.06 -0.77 -5.61
CA THR A 159 -2.61 -1.80 -6.48
C THR A 159 -1.93 -3.14 -6.24
N SER A 160 -2.48 -4.22 -6.81
CA SER A 160 -1.80 -5.52 -6.85
C SER A 160 -0.40 -5.42 -7.45
N ASP A 161 -0.24 -4.59 -8.48
CA ASP A 161 1.02 -4.42 -9.20
C ASP A 161 2.05 -3.71 -8.32
N LEU A 162 1.63 -2.68 -7.56
CA LEU A 162 2.52 -2.00 -6.63
C LEU A 162 2.93 -2.93 -5.48
N LEU A 163 1.99 -3.66 -4.87
CA LEU A 163 2.31 -4.62 -3.82
C LEU A 163 3.27 -5.71 -4.32
N SER A 164 3.01 -6.27 -5.50
CA SER A 164 3.87 -7.30 -6.11
C SER A 164 5.26 -6.73 -6.41
N CYS A 165 5.35 -5.51 -6.95
CA CYS A 165 6.62 -4.82 -7.16
C CYS A 165 7.43 -4.72 -5.87
N VAL A 166 6.79 -4.31 -4.77
CA VAL A 166 7.45 -4.21 -3.45
C VAL A 166 7.92 -5.59 -2.96
N GLN A 167 7.07 -6.61 -3.07
CA GLN A 167 7.40 -7.99 -2.65
C GLN A 167 8.57 -8.59 -3.43
N GLU A 168 8.64 -8.31 -4.74
CA GLU A 168 9.69 -8.83 -5.62
C GLU A 168 11.02 -8.08 -5.48
N ASN A 169 10.98 -6.77 -5.22
CA ASN A 169 12.17 -5.91 -5.27
C ASN A 169 12.69 -5.47 -3.91
N PHE A 170 11.89 -5.54 -2.84
CA PHE A 170 12.25 -5.00 -1.53
C PHE A 170 11.98 -5.95 -0.39
N GLY A 171 10.83 -6.65 -0.38
CA GLY A 171 10.47 -7.56 0.70
C GLY A 171 8.98 -7.50 1.03
N SER A 172 8.61 -8.14 2.15
CA SER A 172 7.21 -8.29 2.54
C SER A 172 6.83 -7.27 3.62
N PRO A 173 6.15 -6.16 3.27
CA PRO A 173 5.79 -5.13 4.22
C PRO A 173 4.76 -5.65 5.22
N LYS A 174 4.92 -5.30 6.50
CA LYS A 174 3.91 -5.52 7.56
C LYS A 174 3.06 -4.29 7.83
N VAL A 175 3.56 -3.13 7.44
CA VAL A 175 2.88 -1.85 7.54
C VAL A 175 2.93 -1.16 6.18
N TRP A 176 1.82 -0.53 5.80
CA TRP A 176 1.74 0.36 4.64
C TRP A 176 1.15 1.71 5.06
N GLY A 177 1.94 2.78 4.94
CA GLY A 177 1.50 4.14 5.16
C GLY A 177 0.67 4.67 3.99
N ARG A 178 -0.55 5.12 4.26
CA ARG A 178 -1.49 5.62 3.25
C ARG A 178 -2.19 6.89 3.70
N TYR A 179 -2.39 7.79 2.73
CA TYR A 179 -3.01 9.08 2.95
C TYR A 179 -4.51 8.95 3.13
N LEU A 180 -5.07 9.62 4.12
CA LEU A 180 -6.47 9.53 4.49
C LEU A 180 -7.40 10.16 3.43
N GLY A 181 -6.91 11.13 2.66
CA GLY A 181 -7.67 11.79 1.60
C GLY A 181 -6.79 12.28 0.46
N ASP A 182 -7.44 12.65 -0.63
CA ASP A 182 -6.75 13.19 -1.81
C ASP A 182 -6.13 14.55 -1.54
N LYS A 183 -4.93 14.75 -2.09
CA LYS A 183 -4.27 16.05 -2.25
C LYS A 183 -3.76 16.14 -3.68
N GLU A 184 -4.40 17.00 -4.47
CA GLU A 184 -4.16 17.10 -5.91
C GLU A 184 -2.67 17.25 -6.24
N GLY A 185 -2.16 16.35 -7.09
CA GLY A 185 -0.75 16.34 -7.52
C GLY A 185 0.26 15.91 -6.44
N VAL A 186 -0.21 15.49 -5.26
CA VAL A 186 0.64 15.09 -4.14
C VAL A 186 0.35 13.66 -3.70
N SER A 187 -0.89 13.33 -3.34
CA SER A 187 -1.26 12.02 -2.81
C SER A 187 -2.68 11.61 -3.19
N ALA A 188 -2.87 10.31 -3.39
CA ALA A 188 -4.18 9.67 -3.49
C ALA A 188 -4.63 9.19 -2.11
N GLY A 189 -5.87 9.52 -1.76
CA GLY A 189 -6.52 9.05 -0.54
C GLY A 189 -6.81 7.55 -0.59
N ILE A 190 -6.72 6.90 0.57
CA ILE A 190 -7.05 5.49 0.73
C ILE A 190 -8.55 5.28 0.44
N THR A 191 -8.84 4.17 -0.25
CA THR A 191 -10.22 3.74 -0.50
C THR A 191 -10.56 2.53 0.37
N PRO A 192 -11.85 2.29 0.68
CA PRO A 192 -12.24 1.06 1.41
C PRO A 192 -11.76 -0.22 0.73
N GLN A 193 -11.76 -0.26 -0.61
CA GLN A 193 -11.29 -1.41 -1.38
C GLN A 193 -9.78 -1.61 -1.27
N GLU A 194 -9.00 -0.51 -1.26
CA GLU A 194 -7.57 -0.56 -1.03
C GLU A 194 -7.25 -1.04 0.39
N ALA A 195 -7.99 -0.55 1.38
CA ALA A 195 -7.82 -0.96 2.77
C ALA A 195 -8.11 -2.46 2.95
N GLU A 196 -9.24 -2.95 2.44
CA GLU A 196 -9.58 -4.37 2.43
C GLU A 196 -8.51 -5.21 1.72
N PHE A 197 -7.99 -4.73 0.58
CA PHE A 197 -6.94 -5.40 -0.16
C PHE A 197 -5.66 -5.54 0.68
N LEU A 198 -5.18 -4.47 1.29
CA LEU A 198 -3.97 -4.50 2.11
C LEU A 198 -4.14 -5.39 3.35
N GLN A 199 -5.27 -5.28 4.04
CA GLN A 199 -5.58 -6.12 5.20
C GLN A 199 -5.72 -7.61 4.85
N SER A 200 -6.28 -7.93 3.69
CA SER A 200 -6.36 -9.32 3.21
C SER A 200 -5.00 -9.95 2.89
N ASN A 201 -3.95 -9.13 2.78
CA ASN A 201 -2.55 -9.54 2.63
C ASN A 201 -1.77 -9.47 3.96
N ASP A 202 -2.46 -9.39 5.10
CA ASP A 202 -1.86 -9.27 6.44
C ASP A 202 -0.97 -8.02 6.60
N ILE A 203 -1.36 -6.91 5.97
CA ILE A 203 -0.68 -5.62 6.03
C ILE A 203 -1.51 -4.63 6.83
N LYS A 204 -0.89 -4.04 7.86
CA LYS A 204 -1.47 -2.98 8.68
C LYS A 204 -1.37 -1.62 8.01
N LEU A 205 -2.39 -0.79 8.20
CA LEU A 205 -2.49 0.52 7.57
C LEU A 205 -2.10 1.62 8.56
N LEU A 206 -1.05 2.37 8.22
CA LEU A 206 -0.71 3.62 8.91
C LEU A 206 -1.42 4.78 8.21
N VAL A 207 -2.22 5.54 8.96
CA VAL A 207 -3.11 6.57 8.40
C VAL A 207 -2.45 7.94 8.46
N ILE A 208 -2.32 8.59 7.30
CA ILE A 208 -1.58 9.85 7.14
C ILE A 208 -2.52 10.99 6.76
N TRP A 209 -2.47 12.11 7.50
CA TRP A 209 -3.19 13.34 7.18
C TRP A 209 -2.23 14.42 6.68
N ASN A 210 -2.34 14.79 5.41
CA ASN A 210 -1.42 15.74 4.77
C ASN A 210 -2.12 16.94 4.08
N ARG A 211 -3.39 17.20 4.39
CA ARG A 211 -4.20 18.20 3.66
C ARG A 211 -3.96 19.65 4.07
N PHE A 212 -2.85 19.91 4.74
CA PHE A 212 -2.34 21.23 5.10
C PHE A 212 -0.91 21.44 4.58
N ASN A 213 -0.43 22.68 4.68
CA ASN A 213 0.95 23.09 4.39
C ASN A 213 1.49 24.14 5.39
N GLU A 214 0.72 24.39 6.44
CA GLU A 214 1.04 25.32 7.52
C GLU A 214 0.59 24.67 8.83
N ALA A 215 1.56 24.44 9.73
CA ALA A 215 1.37 23.80 11.02
C ALA A 215 1.55 24.82 12.16
N THR A 216 0.93 26.00 12.03
CA THR A 216 0.99 27.08 13.04
C THR A 216 -0.38 27.45 13.58
N GLY A 217 -0.44 27.78 14.88
CA GLY A 217 -1.65 28.22 15.56
C GLY A 217 -2.55 27.09 16.07
N ILE A 218 -3.12 27.30 17.27
CA ILE A 218 -3.95 26.31 17.97
C ILE A 218 -5.28 26.01 17.27
N GLU A 219 -5.95 27.04 16.75
CA GLU A 219 -7.22 26.88 16.02
C GLU A 219 -7.03 26.06 14.74
N ASN A 220 -5.89 26.26 14.06
CA ASN A 220 -5.52 25.51 12.87
C ASN A 220 -5.27 24.03 13.22
N GLY A 221 -4.46 23.74 14.24
CA GLY A 221 -4.22 22.36 14.69
C GLY A 221 -5.51 21.61 15.05
N GLN A 222 -6.43 22.27 15.76
CA GLN A 222 -7.75 21.71 16.07
C GLN A 222 -8.61 21.49 14.82
N SER A 223 -8.57 22.43 13.87
CA SER A 223 -9.33 22.34 12.61
C SER A 223 -8.85 21.17 11.76
N GLU A 224 -7.53 21.02 11.59
CA GLU A 224 -6.92 19.92 10.83
C GLU A 224 -7.22 18.57 11.48
N ALA A 225 -7.08 18.45 12.81
CA ALA A 225 -7.43 17.22 13.52
C ALA A 225 -8.90 16.85 13.33
N LYS A 226 -9.83 17.80 13.49
CA LYS A 226 -11.27 17.56 13.28
C LYS A 226 -11.59 17.13 11.85
N ALA A 227 -10.92 17.71 10.85
CA ALA A 227 -11.08 17.31 9.46
C ALA A 227 -10.57 15.88 9.22
N ALA A 228 -9.43 15.52 9.81
CA ALA A 228 -8.89 14.15 9.75
C ALA A 228 -9.83 13.15 10.43
N ILE A 229 -10.29 13.44 11.66
CA ILE A 229 -11.23 12.61 12.43
C ILE A 229 -12.50 12.36 11.63
N GLN A 230 -13.11 13.41 11.05
CA GLN A 230 -14.33 13.28 10.28
C GLN A 230 -14.12 12.37 9.07
N LEU A 231 -13.02 12.54 8.32
CA LEU A 231 -12.75 11.71 7.14
C LEU A 231 -12.45 10.25 7.51
N ALA A 232 -11.75 10.02 8.63
CA ALA A 232 -11.52 8.68 9.16
C ALA A 232 -12.84 7.98 9.54
N GLN A 233 -13.75 8.71 10.19
CA GLN A 233 -15.09 8.20 10.52
C GLN A 233 -15.92 7.90 9.27
N ASP A 234 -15.88 8.78 8.26
CA ASP A 234 -16.61 8.60 7.00
C ASP A 234 -16.11 7.36 6.22
N LEU A 235 -14.81 7.05 6.33
CA LEU A 235 -14.19 5.85 5.76
C LEU A 235 -14.40 4.59 6.63
N GLY A 236 -14.93 4.73 7.83
CA GLY A 236 -15.14 3.61 8.76
C GLY A 236 -13.86 3.07 9.38
N ILE A 237 -12.84 3.91 9.55
CA ILE A 237 -11.62 3.52 10.27
C ILE A 237 -11.98 3.17 11.73
N PRO A 238 -11.50 2.05 12.27
CA PRO A 238 -11.80 1.63 13.63
C PRO A 238 -11.33 2.63 14.69
N GLU A 239 -12.06 2.69 15.80
CA GLU A 239 -11.60 3.37 17.02
C GLU A 239 -10.27 2.77 17.51
N GLY A 240 -9.42 3.58 18.14
CA GLY A 240 -8.10 3.19 18.61
C GLY A 240 -7.01 3.24 17.54
N VAL A 241 -7.32 3.61 16.29
CA VAL A 241 -6.31 3.83 15.25
C VAL A 241 -5.63 5.20 15.44
N ALA A 242 -4.31 5.25 15.26
CA ALA A 242 -3.55 6.49 15.26
C ALA A 242 -3.62 7.19 13.88
N ILE A 243 -3.76 8.52 13.89
CA ILE A 243 -3.75 9.36 12.67
C ILE A 243 -2.55 10.29 12.74
N PHE A 244 -1.69 10.24 11.72
CA PHE A 244 -0.44 10.98 11.69
C PHE A 244 -0.58 12.29 10.91
N ALA A 245 -0.44 13.43 11.57
CA ALA A 245 -0.27 14.72 10.88
C ALA A 245 1.08 14.76 10.16
N ASP A 246 1.06 14.94 8.85
CA ASP A 246 2.23 15.02 7.98
C ASP A 246 2.82 16.44 7.95
N ILE A 247 3.87 16.66 8.75
CA ILE A 247 4.56 17.95 8.86
C ILE A 247 5.87 17.89 8.09
N GLU A 248 5.79 18.29 6.82
CA GLU A 248 6.94 18.37 5.92
C GLU A 248 8.00 19.38 6.39
N PRO A 249 9.29 19.18 6.06
CA PRO A 249 10.40 20.02 6.57
C PRO A 249 10.31 21.50 6.24
N ASN A 250 9.58 21.85 5.18
CA ASN A 250 9.44 23.24 4.71
C ASN A 250 8.18 23.92 5.26
N TYR A 251 7.33 23.21 6.00
CA TYR A 251 6.13 23.81 6.59
C TYR A 251 6.49 24.69 7.79
N PRO A 252 5.93 25.89 7.91
CA PRO A 252 5.94 26.62 9.18
C PRO A 252 5.30 25.75 10.27
N VAL A 253 5.96 25.63 11.43
CA VAL A 253 5.43 24.87 12.57
C VAL A 253 5.67 25.57 13.90
N ASP A 254 4.66 25.58 14.78
CA ASP A 254 4.77 26.08 16.16
C ASP A 254 4.19 25.11 17.19
N SER A 255 4.48 25.36 18.48
CA SER A 255 3.97 24.52 19.57
C SER A 255 2.44 24.57 19.68
N SER A 256 1.82 25.69 19.27
CA SER A 256 0.37 25.89 19.42
C SER A 256 -0.42 25.01 18.47
N PHE A 257 0.06 24.78 17.25
CA PHE A 257 -0.56 23.79 16.35
C PHE A 257 -0.50 22.38 16.93
N ILE A 258 0.65 21.97 17.48
CA ILE A 258 0.84 20.65 18.10
C ILE A 258 -0.12 20.48 19.27
N GLU A 259 -0.25 21.49 20.13
CA GLU A 259 -1.24 21.53 21.22
C GLU A 259 -2.67 21.39 20.68
N GLY A 260 -3.01 22.11 19.61
CA GLY A 260 -4.35 22.08 19.01
C GLY A 260 -4.69 20.73 18.38
N TRP A 261 -3.74 20.12 17.65
CA TRP A 261 -3.87 18.79 17.07
C TRP A 261 -4.11 17.74 18.16
N TYR A 262 -3.26 17.74 19.18
CA TYR A 262 -3.36 16.83 20.32
C TYR A 262 -4.71 16.95 21.05
N GLN A 263 -5.12 18.17 21.42
CA GLN A 263 -6.39 18.40 22.13
C GLN A 263 -7.60 17.85 21.37
N ALA A 264 -7.66 18.09 20.05
CA ALA A 264 -8.78 17.61 19.25
C ALA A 264 -8.77 16.09 19.07
N MET A 265 -7.58 15.46 18.99
CA MET A 265 -7.46 14.01 18.93
C MET A 265 -7.84 13.33 20.25
N GLU A 266 -7.45 13.89 21.40
CA GLU A 266 -7.81 13.37 22.73
C GLU A 266 -9.33 13.41 23.00
N GLU A 267 -10.06 14.32 22.34
CA GLU A 267 -11.53 14.37 22.38
C GLU A 267 -12.20 13.37 21.40
N SER A 268 -11.41 12.60 20.66
CA SER A 268 -11.84 11.69 19.60
C SER A 268 -11.58 10.22 19.98
N PRO A 269 -12.10 9.24 19.21
CA PRO A 269 -11.78 7.83 19.42
C PRO A 269 -10.44 7.40 18.80
N TYR A 270 -9.65 8.32 18.22
CA TYR A 270 -8.38 8.03 17.56
C TYR A 270 -7.19 8.55 18.38
N HIS A 271 -6.00 7.98 18.15
CA HIS A 271 -4.78 8.46 18.80
C HIS A 271 -4.06 9.54 17.98
N PRO A 272 -3.45 10.53 18.65
CA PRO A 272 -2.64 11.54 17.97
C PRO A 272 -1.32 10.93 17.48
N GLY A 273 -1.05 11.05 16.18
CA GLY A 273 0.25 10.79 15.57
C GLY A 273 0.82 12.05 14.91
N ILE A 274 2.14 12.15 14.83
CA ILE A 274 2.84 13.20 14.06
C ILE A 274 3.97 12.57 13.27
N TYR A 275 3.99 12.88 11.97
CA TYR A 275 5.09 12.56 11.07
C TYR A 275 5.93 13.80 10.76
N GLY A 276 7.24 13.63 10.64
CA GLY A 276 8.16 14.64 10.15
C GLY A 276 9.62 14.39 10.55
N ILE A 277 10.51 15.34 10.28
CA ILE A 277 11.93 15.22 10.65
C ILE A 277 12.12 15.67 12.11
N PHE A 278 12.34 14.70 13.02
CA PHE A 278 12.58 14.97 14.44
C PHE A 278 14.08 15.06 14.83
N ASP A 279 14.94 15.47 13.90
CA ASP A 279 16.32 15.86 14.22
C ASP A 279 16.35 17.05 15.19
N LYS A 280 17.35 17.10 16.07
CA LYS A 280 17.44 18.08 17.17
C LYS A 280 17.34 19.54 16.71
N GLU A 281 17.83 19.85 15.51
CA GLU A 281 17.86 21.22 15.01
C GLU A 281 16.58 21.66 14.29
N GLN A 282 15.69 20.72 13.97
CA GLN A 282 14.46 20.99 13.25
C GLN A 282 13.45 21.81 14.06
N ALA A 283 12.69 22.64 13.35
CA ALA A 283 11.63 23.44 13.94
C ALA A 283 10.56 22.55 14.59
N LEU A 284 10.21 21.42 13.95
CA LEU A 284 9.24 20.46 14.47
C LEU A 284 9.66 19.92 15.84
N THR A 285 10.90 19.46 16.00
CA THR A 285 11.44 18.94 17.26
C THR A 285 11.37 19.97 18.39
N LYS A 286 11.73 21.23 18.07
CA LYS A 286 11.69 22.35 19.01
C LYS A 286 10.27 22.69 19.42
N SER A 287 9.35 22.78 18.45
CA SER A 287 7.93 23.06 18.66
C SER A 287 7.24 21.96 19.48
N PHE A 288 7.52 20.69 19.18
CA PHE A 288 6.99 19.55 19.92
C PHE A 288 7.49 19.54 21.36
N SER A 289 8.80 19.72 21.56
CA SER A 289 9.38 19.80 22.90
C SER A 289 8.82 20.97 23.72
N GLN A 290 8.53 22.10 23.07
CA GLN A 290 7.91 23.26 23.72
C GLN A 290 6.45 22.99 24.10
N ALA A 291 5.68 22.29 23.25
CA ALA A 291 4.32 21.86 23.57
C ALA A 291 4.33 20.87 24.75
N ALA A 292 5.20 19.86 24.69
CA ALA A 292 5.39 18.86 25.73
C ALA A 292 5.86 19.45 27.08
N ALA A 293 6.62 20.55 27.06
CA ALA A 293 7.01 21.25 28.28
C ALA A 293 5.83 21.93 28.99
N LYS A 294 4.73 22.23 28.27
CA LYS A 294 3.49 22.77 28.84
C LYS A 294 2.54 21.67 29.27
N ASP A 295 2.47 20.58 28.50
CA ASP A 295 1.67 19.39 28.80
C ASP A 295 2.49 18.13 28.51
N SER A 296 3.00 17.50 29.58
CA SER A 296 3.86 16.32 29.46
C SER A 296 3.14 15.11 28.87
N SER A 297 1.80 15.07 28.90
CA SER A 297 0.99 13.99 28.34
C SER A 297 1.22 13.82 26.83
N LEU A 298 1.62 14.89 26.14
CA LEU A 298 2.03 14.84 24.73
C LEU A 298 3.14 13.81 24.46
N LEU A 299 4.10 13.65 25.39
CA LEU A 299 5.21 12.70 25.23
C LEU A 299 4.72 11.25 25.33
N GLU A 300 3.74 11.01 26.18
CA GLU A 300 3.24 9.67 26.53
C GLU A 300 2.15 9.20 25.55
N ASN A 301 1.38 10.15 24.97
CA ASN A 301 0.17 9.83 24.21
C ASN A 301 0.29 10.15 22.71
N THR A 302 1.31 10.90 22.26
CA THR A 302 1.48 11.23 20.84
C THR A 302 2.51 10.33 20.18
N PHE A 303 2.08 9.55 19.19
CA PHE A 303 2.93 8.68 18.39
C PHE A 303 3.80 9.49 17.43
N ILE A 304 5.12 9.30 17.47
CA ILE A 304 6.08 9.95 16.57
C ILE A 304 6.53 8.98 15.48
N TRP A 305 6.28 9.35 14.23
CA TRP A 305 6.90 8.72 13.06
C TRP A 305 7.94 9.67 12.49
N THR A 306 9.21 9.37 12.72
CA THR A 306 10.31 10.27 12.33
C THR A 306 10.86 9.95 10.95
N ALA A 307 11.23 10.97 10.19
CA ALA A 307 12.02 10.85 8.94
C ALA A 307 13.52 11.12 9.18
N ALA A 308 14.00 10.99 10.42
CA ALA A 308 15.39 11.23 10.80
C ALA A 308 16.00 10.05 11.57
N PRO A 309 17.26 9.66 11.26
CA PRO A 309 18.06 10.11 10.12
C PRO A 309 17.62 9.43 8.80
N ASN A 310 17.94 10.00 7.64
CA ASN A 310 17.71 9.31 6.36
C ASN A 310 18.94 8.42 6.04
N ALA A 311 18.76 7.10 6.12
CA ALA A 311 19.77 6.09 5.81
C ALA A 311 19.78 5.68 4.33
N GLY A 312 18.72 5.99 3.59
CA GLY A 312 18.50 5.63 2.19
C GLY A 312 17.68 4.35 2.02
N ILE A 313 17.08 4.20 0.83
CA ILE A 313 16.26 3.04 0.44
C ILE A 313 17.10 1.76 0.46
N THR A 314 16.56 0.71 1.06
CA THR A 314 17.12 -0.65 1.03
C THR A 314 16.01 -1.68 0.87
N GLU A 315 16.37 -2.91 0.50
CA GLU A 315 15.48 -4.06 0.71
C GLU A 315 15.35 -4.31 2.22
N GLN A 316 14.32 -5.08 2.58
CA GLN A 316 14.01 -5.48 3.96
C GLN A 316 15.19 -6.18 4.63
N GLU A 317 15.86 -7.10 3.94
CA GLU A 317 16.97 -7.89 4.49
C GLU A 317 18.22 -7.04 4.76
N GLN A 318 18.34 -5.88 4.11
CA GLN A 318 19.46 -4.94 4.31
C GLN A 318 19.02 -3.67 5.04
N ALA A 319 17.83 -3.67 5.66
CA ALA A 319 17.35 -2.53 6.43
C ALA A 319 18.36 -2.15 7.53
N PRO A 320 18.53 -0.84 7.80
CA PRO A 320 19.44 -0.39 8.84
C PRO A 320 18.97 -0.88 10.22
N GLY A 321 19.89 -0.96 11.18
CA GLY A 321 19.48 -1.17 12.58
C GLY A 321 18.60 -0.02 13.05
N TYR A 322 17.50 -0.32 13.75
CA TYR A 322 16.50 0.66 14.21
C TYR A 322 17.12 1.72 15.13
N LYS A 323 17.24 2.95 14.62
CA LYS A 323 17.85 4.10 15.32
C LYS A 323 17.14 5.42 14.96
N PRO A 324 15.82 5.54 15.18
CA PRO A 324 15.10 6.80 14.97
C PRO A 324 15.65 7.93 15.84
N GLU A 325 15.64 9.14 15.29
CA GLU A 325 15.82 10.37 16.06
C GLU A 325 14.46 10.96 16.44
N ALA A 326 14.26 11.18 17.74
CA ALA A 326 13.06 11.78 18.31
C ALA A 326 13.37 12.49 19.64
N PRO A 327 12.49 13.38 20.13
CA PRO A 327 12.59 13.94 21.48
C PRO A 327 12.72 12.85 22.55
N ALA A 328 13.52 13.12 23.60
CA ALA A 328 13.68 12.14 24.67
C ALA A 328 12.33 11.83 25.37
N ASN A 329 12.10 10.56 25.69
CA ASN A 329 10.88 10.04 26.32
C ASN A 329 9.61 10.16 25.46
N SER A 330 9.71 10.45 24.16
CA SER A 330 8.55 10.41 23.27
C SER A 330 8.18 8.97 22.91
N LEU A 331 6.89 8.74 22.64
CA LEU A 331 6.40 7.50 22.08
C LEU A 331 6.74 7.37 20.59
N ILE A 332 7.83 6.65 20.26
CA ILE A 332 8.27 6.46 18.88
C ILE A 332 7.48 5.31 18.24
N ALA A 333 6.70 5.65 17.21
CA ALA A 333 5.95 4.69 16.39
C ALA A 333 6.83 4.02 15.34
N GLY A 334 7.65 4.82 14.66
CA GLY A 334 8.40 4.33 13.51
C GLY A 334 9.39 5.34 12.97
N TRP A 335 10.08 4.88 11.93
CA TRP A 335 11.18 5.58 11.29
C TRP A 335 11.10 5.37 9.78
N GLN A 336 10.86 6.45 9.03
CA GLN A 336 11.10 6.50 7.60
C GLN A 336 12.59 6.70 7.38
N TYR A 337 13.28 5.63 6.99
CA TYR A 337 14.73 5.65 6.85
C TYR A 337 15.19 5.86 5.41
N GLY A 338 14.30 5.75 4.42
CA GLY A 338 14.62 5.93 3.01
C GLY A 338 13.43 6.48 2.23
N ILE A 339 13.71 7.30 1.22
CA ILE A 339 12.70 7.96 0.39
C ILE A 339 12.90 7.69 -1.11
N ASP A 340 11.81 7.73 -1.87
CA ASP A 340 11.75 7.71 -3.33
C ASP A 340 12.46 6.50 -3.99
N ALA A 341 12.03 5.29 -3.62
CA ALA A 341 12.47 4.07 -4.27
C ALA A 341 12.14 4.08 -5.76
N LYS A 342 13.16 4.09 -6.63
CA LYS A 342 12.96 4.19 -8.09
C LYS A 342 12.18 3.03 -8.72
N ALA A 343 12.27 1.83 -8.13
CA ALA A 343 11.65 0.65 -8.70
C ALA A 343 10.13 0.62 -8.52
N CYS A 344 9.63 1.01 -7.34
CA CYS A 344 8.20 0.90 -6.99
C CYS A 344 7.57 2.22 -6.51
N ASN A 345 8.30 3.34 -6.46
CA ASN A 345 7.82 4.64 -5.98
C ASN A 345 7.19 4.57 -4.58
N ILE A 346 7.99 4.05 -3.63
CA ILE A 346 7.66 3.91 -2.21
C ILE A 346 8.79 4.47 -1.35
N ASP A 347 8.46 4.73 -0.09
CA ASP A 347 9.43 5.03 0.96
C ASP A 347 9.55 3.81 1.90
N THR A 348 10.72 3.63 2.52
CA THR A 348 11.01 2.46 3.35
C THR A 348 11.08 2.81 4.83
N ASN A 349 10.43 1.97 5.63
CA ASN A 349 10.17 2.25 7.03
C ASN A 349 10.52 1.07 7.95
N LEU A 350 10.85 1.40 9.20
CA LEU A 350 10.93 0.48 10.31
C LEU A 350 10.02 0.95 11.43
N PHE A 351 9.24 0.05 12.00
CA PHE A 351 8.27 0.37 13.06
C PHE A 351 8.54 -0.45 14.30
N ASN A 352 8.32 0.14 15.48
CA ASN A 352 8.23 -0.64 16.70
C ASN A 352 6.98 -1.52 16.61
N LYS A 353 7.08 -2.83 16.87
CA LYS A 353 5.96 -3.77 16.79
C LYS A 353 4.74 -3.35 17.61
N ASP A 354 4.94 -2.66 18.73
CA ASP A 354 3.83 -2.19 19.56
C ASP A 354 2.91 -1.21 18.82
N ILE A 355 3.39 -0.56 17.75
CA ILE A 355 2.53 0.32 16.95
C ILE A 355 1.39 -0.45 16.26
N LEU A 356 1.56 -1.76 16.00
CA LEU A 356 0.59 -2.54 15.23
C LEU A 356 -0.80 -2.59 15.89
N ASP A 357 -0.87 -2.35 17.19
CA ASP A 357 -2.13 -2.31 17.97
C ASP A 357 -2.95 -1.04 17.71
N VAL A 358 -2.33 0.03 17.19
CA VAL A 358 -2.98 1.30 16.84
C VAL A 358 -2.98 1.57 15.33
N LEU A 359 -2.71 0.55 14.51
CA LEU A 359 -2.84 0.62 13.05
C LEU A 359 -4.10 -0.09 12.58
N TRP A 360 -4.70 0.42 11.50
CA TRP A 360 -5.93 -0.12 10.91
C TRP A 360 -5.70 -1.51 10.32
#